data_AF-A0A6N2E3P1-F1
#
_entry.id   AF-A0A6N2E3P1-F1
#
_cell.length_a   1.000
_cell.length_b   1.000
_cell.length_c   1.000
_cell.angle_alpha   90.00
_cell.angle_beta   90.00
_cell.angle_gamma   90.00
#
_symmetry.space_group_name_H-M   'P 1'
#
loop_
_entity.id
_entity.type
_entity.pdbx_description
1 polymer ?
#
loop_
_entity_poly.entity_id
_entity_poly.type
_entity_poly.pdbx_seq_one_letter_code
_entity_poly.pdbx_strand_id
1 'polypeptide(L)'
;MLKWAVIGMAVAVVVTLAVVVLSRSGGESFPTAFARYPSRMEYLPQDDPATWELLEKHLPRVFLSPDSYRPMDFYNEYLPNTHAYNESGKLIATEVTRELLRQLQDSESSSLRFLGDPASMLPPAPEAMSLTPTIYGRIYKDSVPGSEQELLFLKYSLVFPLSGLPAQIATWKRLAARLVGDPLDWHQLDIHGSIYVVLDAESHEPLAVMLSQHHNGRVFWPDDVPSWPGEDGVQVGYAAFSNEPHLISSDGRQRWAPAAGDPSQIEFIFGLTDKVPLTSGYDLVPGPHDGAVEIDPKLELLPHDDPLYTARMHLGERRTLWGFIPLFFKVGPPGIDYFTYPELRNLSDFMAFWNIDPTDSELLSLYSEHHKSMSELDAGPILEVQHQRLRAMLEDGVVR
;
A
#
# COMPACT_ATOMS: atom_id res chain seq x y z
N MET A 1 16.76 -0.32 -37.74
CA MET A 1 16.76 -0.67 -36.30
C MET A 1 17.63 0.26 -35.47
N LEU A 2 18.90 0.51 -35.83
CA LEU A 2 19.81 1.37 -35.04
C LEU A 2 19.29 2.80 -34.78
N LYS A 3 18.64 3.44 -35.76
CA LYS A 3 18.05 4.79 -35.59
C LYS A 3 16.93 4.84 -34.55
N TRP A 4 16.09 3.80 -34.48
CA TRP A 4 15.00 3.73 -33.50
C TRP A 4 15.51 3.44 -32.08
N ALA A 5 16.59 2.66 -31.96
CA ALA A 5 17.26 2.43 -30.67
C ALA A 5 17.93 3.71 -30.14
N VAL A 6 18.56 4.51 -31.00
CA VAL A 6 19.18 5.79 -30.62
C VAL A 6 18.12 6.82 -30.20
N ILE A 7 17.00 6.90 -30.93
CA ILE A 7 15.89 7.79 -30.57
C ILE A 7 15.25 7.35 -29.25
N GLY A 8 15.00 6.05 -29.06
CA GLY A 8 14.45 5.53 -27.80
C GLY A 8 15.35 5.80 -26.59
N MET A 9 16.66 5.67 -26.76
CA MET A 9 17.64 5.95 -25.71
C MET A 9 17.76 7.45 -25.40
N ALA A 10 17.70 8.31 -26.42
CA ALA A 10 17.69 9.77 -26.24
C ALA A 10 16.41 10.24 -25.52
N VAL A 11 15.25 9.67 -25.86
CA VAL A 11 13.99 9.96 -25.16
C VAL A 11 14.03 9.48 -23.72
N ALA A 12 14.55 8.27 -23.47
CA ALA A 12 14.71 7.76 -22.10
C ALA A 12 15.62 8.67 -21.26
N VAL A 13 16.76 9.10 -21.80
CA VAL A 13 17.69 10.04 -21.13
C VAL A 13 17.02 11.38 -20.85
N VAL A 14 16.27 11.95 -21.81
CA VAL A 14 15.58 13.23 -21.63
C VAL A 14 14.44 13.13 -20.60
N VAL A 15 13.68 12.03 -20.60
CA VAL A 15 12.63 11.77 -19.60
C VAL A 15 13.25 11.58 -18.22
N THR A 16 14.33 10.81 -18.09
CA THR A 16 15.06 10.65 -16.83
C THR A 16 15.64 11.97 -16.34
N LEU A 17 16.20 12.81 -17.22
CA LEU A 17 16.71 14.14 -16.84
C LEU A 17 15.59 15.10 -16.42
N ALA A 18 14.42 15.06 -17.08
CA ALA A 18 13.27 15.87 -16.69
C ALA A 18 12.73 15.48 -15.30
N VAL A 19 12.70 14.18 -15.00
CA VAL A 19 12.30 13.65 -13.68
C VAL A 19 13.30 14.04 -12.59
N VAL A 20 14.60 14.03 -12.88
CA VAL A 20 15.67 14.41 -11.93
C VAL A 20 15.73 15.92 -11.66
N VAL A 21 15.38 16.75 -12.64
CA VAL A 21 15.37 18.22 -12.47
C VAL A 21 14.16 18.69 -11.66
N LEU A 22 13.04 17.96 -11.70
CA LEU A 22 11.84 18.28 -10.90
C LEU A 22 11.97 17.85 -9.42
N SER A 23 12.87 16.93 -9.08
CA SER A 23 13.03 16.41 -7.72
C SER A 23 14.04 17.18 -6.84
N ARG A 24 14.44 18.41 -7.23
CA ARG A 24 15.44 19.23 -6.52
C ARG A 24 14.94 20.61 -6.05
N SER A 25 13.63 20.81 -5.94
CA SER A 25 13.11 21.95 -5.17
C SER A 25 13.34 21.68 -3.68
N GLY A 26 13.84 22.67 -2.93
CA GLY A 26 14.10 22.60 -1.48
C GLY A 26 12.81 22.55 -0.65
N GLY A 27 11.88 21.68 -1.03
CA GLY A 27 10.66 21.38 -0.30
C GLY A 27 10.94 20.50 0.91
N GLU A 28 9.98 20.51 1.83
CA GLU A 28 9.90 19.58 2.95
C GLU A 28 9.81 18.14 2.45
N SER A 29 10.39 17.20 3.19
CA SER A 29 10.28 15.78 2.88
C SER A 29 8.86 15.26 3.13
N PHE A 30 8.48 14.19 2.43
CA PHE A 30 7.16 13.58 2.58
C PHE A 30 6.85 13.14 4.03
N PRO A 31 7.71 12.40 4.75
CA PRO A 31 7.42 12.02 6.14
C PRO A 31 7.25 13.22 7.07
N THR A 32 8.04 14.28 6.87
CA THR A 32 7.91 15.51 7.68
C THR A 32 6.60 16.26 7.36
N ALA A 33 6.23 16.39 6.08
CA ALA A 33 4.96 16.99 5.67
C ALA A 33 3.76 16.21 6.23
N PHE A 34 3.80 14.88 6.12
CA PHE A 34 2.78 13.97 6.66
C PHE A 34 2.64 14.09 8.18
N ALA A 35 3.76 14.11 8.90
CA ALA A 35 3.76 14.20 10.36
C ALA A 35 3.17 15.53 10.89
N ARG A 36 3.29 16.62 10.12
CA ARG A 36 2.72 17.93 10.46
C ARG A 36 1.22 18.04 10.21
N TYR A 37 0.68 17.20 9.33
CA TYR A 37 -0.77 17.22 9.07
C TYR A 37 -1.51 16.78 10.33
N PRO A 38 -2.48 17.55 10.84
CA PRO A 38 -3.16 17.24 12.09
C PRO A 38 -3.90 15.92 11.98
N SER A 39 -3.70 15.05 12.97
CA SER A 39 -4.45 13.81 13.14
C SER A 39 -5.60 14.07 14.10
N ARG A 40 -6.81 13.69 13.71
CA ARG A 40 -7.99 13.59 14.60
C ARG A 40 -8.28 12.17 15.05
N MET A 41 -7.59 11.18 14.46
CA MET A 41 -7.72 9.78 14.84
C MET A 41 -7.23 9.55 16.28
N GLU A 42 -8.01 8.78 17.03
CA GLU A 42 -7.63 8.19 18.30
C GLU A 42 -7.15 6.75 18.07
N TYR A 43 -6.15 6.31 18.82
CA TYR A 43 -5.62 4.95 18.71
C TYR A 43 -6.10 4.13 19.90
N LEU A 44 -6.73 2.98 19.65
CA LEU A 44 -7.09 2.09 20.75
C LEU A 44 -5.85 1.43 21.36
N PRO A 45 -5.79 1.26 22.70
CA PRO A 45 -4.66 0.64 23.38
C PRO A 45 -4.37 -0.77 22.82
N GLN A 46 -3.10 -1.04 22.55
CA GLN A 46 -2.65 -2.30 21.93
C GLN A 46 -2.47 -3.44 22.92
N ASP A 47 -2.47 -3.13 24.21
CA ASP A 47 -2.40 -4.05 25.34
C ASP A 47 -3.77 -4.37 25.95
N ASP A 48 -4.86 -3.77 25.43
CA ASP A 48 -6.24 -4.06 25.85
C ASP A 48 -6.75 -5.36 25.18
N PRO A 49 -7.19 -6.36 25.96
CA PRO A 49 -7.80 -7.58 25.42
C PRO A 49 -8.97 -7.33 24.46
N ALA A 50 -9.74 -6.26 24.64
CA ALA A 50 -10.86 -5.94 23.76
C ALA A 50 -10.39 -5.55 22.35
N THR A 51 -9.25 -4.84 22.24
CA THR A 51 -8.62 -4.51 20.95
C THR A 51 -8.19 -5.78 20.23
N TRP A 52 -7.58 -6.72 20.98
CA TRP A 52 -7.16 -8.01 20.43
C TRP A 52 -8.35 -8.82 19.92
N GLU A 53 -9.38 -8.99 20.74
CA GLU A 53 -10.59 -9.75 20.39
C GLU A 53 -11.27 -9.20 19.13
N LEU A 54 -11.33 -7.88 19.00
CA LEU A 54 -11.96 -7.24 17.85
C LEU A 54 -11.14 -7.45 16.56
N LEU A 55 -9.81 -7.38 16.62
CA LEU A 55 -8.93 -7.68 15.48
C LEU A 55 -8.94 -9.17 15.13
N GLU A 56 -8.99 -10.07 16.11
CA GLU A 56 -9.04 -11.51 15.87
C GLU A 56 -10.38 -11.91 15.23
N LYS A 57 -11.49 -11.37 15.72
CA LYS A 57 -12.84 -11.62 15.18
C LYS A 57 -12.97 -11.22 13.71
N HIS A 58 -12.33 -10.13 13.30
CA HIS A 58 -12.45 -9.57 11.95
C HIS A 58 -11.18 -9.79 11.11
N LEU A 59 -10.35 -10.77 11.48
CA LEU A 59 -9.11 -11.08 10.76
C LEU A 59 -9.42 -11.46 9.30
N PRO A 60 -8.76 -10.84 8.31
CA PRO A 60 -9.00 -11.16 6.90
C PRO A 60 -8.40 -12.52 6.53
N ARG A 61 -9.07 -13.22 5.61
CA ARG A 61 -8.53 -14.41 4.97
C ARG A 61 -7.67 -13.99 3.79
N VAL A 62 -6.37 -14.25 3.87
CA VAL A 62 -5.41 -13.76 2.89
C VAL A 62 -4.95 -14.88 1.97
N PHE A 63 -4.99 -14.63 0.66
CA PHE A 63 -4.57 -15.53 -0.39
C PHE A 63 -3.37 -14.96 -1.13
N LEU A 64 -2.36 -15.81 -1.35
CA LEU A 64 -1.15 -15.47 -2.10
C LEU A 64 -1.11 -16.26 -3.41
N SER A 65 -0.53 -15.65 -4.44
CA SER A 65 -0.13 -16.41 -5.62
C SER A 65 1.05 -17.33 -5.25
N PRO A 66 1.09 -18.57 -5.75
CA PRO A 66 2.21 -19.49 -5.53
C PRO A 66 3.54 -18.96 -6.11
N ASP A 67 3.48 -17.97 -7.00
CA ASP A 67 4.66 -17.35 -7.59
C ASP A 67 4.99 -15.98 -6.94
N SER A 68 4.28 -15.56 -5.89
CA SER A 68 4.53 -14.28 -5.21
C SER A 68 5.55 -14.40 -4.08
N TYR A 69 6.06 -13.27 -3.59
CA TYR A 69 6.82 -13.26 -2.35
C TYR A 69 5.92 -13.62 -1.17
N ARG A 70 6.45 -14.39 -0.22
CA ARG A 70 5.77 -14.64 1.05
C ARG A 70 5.92 -13.41 1.97
N PRO A 71 4.87 -13.02 2.71
CA PRO A 71 5.03 -12.09 3.81
C PRO A 71 5.85 -12.73 4.93
N MET A 72 6.44 -11.89 5.77
CA MET A 72 7.36 -12.31 6.83
C MET A 72 7.21 -11.45 8.08
N ASP A 73 7.73 -11.95 9.19
CA ASP A 73 7.86 -11.17 10.42
C ASP A 73 8.95 -10.07 10.26
N PHE A 74 8.58 -8.81 10.47
CA PHE A 74 9.52 -7.70 10.35
C PHE A 74 10.70 -7.83 11.32
N TYR A 75 10.45 -8.19 12.58
CA TYR A 75 11.49 -8.24 13.61
C TYR A 75 12.25 -9.55 13.62
N ASN A 76 11.56 -10.67 13.39
CA ASN A 76 12.16 -12.00 13.52
C ASN A 76 12.73 -12.53 12.19
N GLU A 77 12.29 -12.01 11.04
CA GLU A 77 12.77 -12.45 9.72
C GLU A 77 13.41 -11.33 8.89
N TYR A 78 12.80 -10.14 8.81
CA TYR A 78 13.33 -9.06 7.95
C TYR A 78 14.59 -8.39 8.55
N LEU A 79 14.52 -7.88 9.78
CA LEU A 79 15.66 -7.18 10.40
C LEU A 79 16.94 -8.01 10.57
N PRO A 80 16.89 -9.31 10.96
CA PRO A 80 18.09 -10.12 11.06
C PRO A 80 18.83 -10.30 9.72
N ASN A 81 18.13 -10.11 8.60
CA ASN A 81 18.68 -10.20 7.25
C ASN A 81 18.90 -8.81 6.64
N THR A 82 19.11 -7.78 7.47
CA THR A 82 19.16 -6.39 7.03
C THR A 82 20.35 -5.66 7.65
N HIS A 83 20.98 -4.79 6.86
CA HIS A 83 22.02 -3.86 7.32
C HIS A 83 21.52 -2.41 7.28
N ALA A 84 22.01 -1.56 8.19
CA ALA A 84 21.70 -0.14 8.21
C ALA A 84 22.84 0.69 7.57
N TYR A 85 22.48 1.68 6.76
CA TYR A 85 23.39 2.57 6.05
C TYR A 85 22.98 4.03 6.21
N ASN A 86 23.96 4.94 6.21
CA ASN A 86 23.70 6.38 6.21
C ASN A 86 23.59 6.93 4.76
N GLU A 87 23.43 8.26 4.65
CA GLU A 87 23.28 8.96 3.36
C GLU A 87 24.44 8.72 2.38
N SER A 88 25.66 8.61 2.88
CA SER A 88 26.85 8.39 2.05
C SER A 88 27.06 6.92 1.67
N GLY A 89 26.12 6.05 2.03
CA GLY A 89 26.23 4.61 1.82
C GLY A 89 27.22 3.92 2.76
N LYS A 90 27.64 4.60 3.84
CA LYS A 90 28.49 4.01 4.87
C LYS A 90 27.64 3.13 5.79
N LEU A 91 28.12 1.92 6.03
CA LEU A 91 27.54 0.97 6.96
C LEU A 91 27.49 1.57 8.39
N ILE A 92 26.30 1.58 8.98
CA ILE A 92 26.05 1.95 10.38
C ILE A 92 26.10 0.71 11.26
N ALA A 93 25.38 -0.35 10.88
CA ALA A 93 25.28 -1.59 11.63
C ALA A 93 24.98 -2.78 10.69
N THR A 94 25.52 -3.95 11.03
CA THR A 94 25.21 -5.23 10.39
C THR A 94 24.09 -5.99 11.10
N GLU A 95 23.87 -5.70 12.38
CA GLU A 95 22.79 -6.27 13.18
C GLU A 95 21.82 -5.15 13.50
N VAL A 96 20.66 -5.15 12.82
CA VAL A 96 19.63 -4.14 13.03
C VAL A 96 18.65 -4.67 14.06
N THR A 97 18.57 -4.00 15.21
CA THR A 97 17.58 -4.30 16.25
C THR A 97 16.46 -3.26 16.27
N ARG A 98 15.36 -3.57 16.96
CA ARG A 98 14.27 -2.62 17.18
C ARG A 98 14.72 -1.36 17.91
N GLU A 99 15.65 -1.49 18.86
CA GLU A 99 16.23 -0.37 19.61
C GLU A 99 17.09 0.51 18.70
N LEU A 100 17.89 -0.08 17.81
CA LEU A 100 18.65 0.68 16.83
C LEU A 100 17.71 1.43 15.87
N LEU A 101 16.66 0.78 15.38
CA LEU A 101 15.66 1.45 14.55
C LEU A 101 15.04 2.64 15.28
N ARG A 102 14.68 2.48 16.55
CA ARG A 102 14.15 3.58 17.36
C ARG A 102 15.12 4.76 17.49
N GLN A 103 16.43 4.50 17.53
CA GLN A 103 17.46 5.55 17.52
C GLN A 103 17.60 6.23 16.16
N LEU A 104 17.38 5.49 15.07
CA LEU A 104 17.53 5.98 13.69
C LEU A 104 16.22 6.48 13.08
N GLN A 105 15.07 6.30 13.75
CA GLN A 105 13.74 6.45 13.15
C GLN A 105 13.51 7.84 12.53
N ASP A 106 14.06 8.89 13.11
CA ASP A 106 13.93 10.27 12.61
C ASP A 106 15.03 10.66 11.60
N SER A 107 15.97 9.75 11.30
CA SER A 107 17.03 9.96 10.32
C SER A 107 16.56 9.63 8.91
N GLU A 108 15.90 10.59 8.25
CA GLU A 108 15.45 10.45 6.85
C GLU A 108 16.58 10.18 5.85
N SER A 109 17.83 10.41 6.26
CA SER A 109 19.00 10.13 5.45
C SER A 109 19.55 8.71 5.64
N SER A 110 19.09 7.98 6.66
CA SER A 110 19.42 6.59 6.90
C SER A 110 18.50 5.64 6.14
N SER A 111 19.00 4.45 5.85
CA SER A 111 18.24 3.41 5.17
C SER A 111 18.63 2.01 5.61
N LEU A 112 17.71 1.08 5.43
CA LEU A 112 17.95 -0.35 5.56
C LEU A 112 18.28 -0.95 4.20
N ARG A 113 19.03 -2.05 4.18
CA ARG A 113 19.21 -2.89 2.99
C ARG A 113 19.02 -4.34 3.39
N PHE A 114 18.01 -4.97 2.81
CA PHE A 114 17.76 -6.39 2.92
C PHE A 114 18.79 -7.19 2.11
N LEU A 115 19.27 -8.27 2.71
CA LEU A 115 20.32 -9.14 2.17
C LEU A 115 19.82 -10.53 1.77
N GLY A 116 18.52 -10.81 1.98
CA GLY A 116 17.93 -12.09 1.61
C GLY A 116 17.91 -12.30 0.10
N ASP A 117 18.02 -13.56 -0.32
CA ASP A 117 17.91 -13.98 -1.72
C ASP A 117 16.43 -13.96 -2.15
N PRO A 118 16.03 -13.19 -3.17
CA PRO A 118 14.64 -13.18 -3.65
C PRO A 118 14.08 -14.58 -3.96
N ALA A 119 14.91 -15.50 -4.45
CA ALA A 119 14.46 -16.86 -4.79
C ALA A 119 14.08 -17.69 -3.55
N SER A 120 14.68 -17.44 -2.39
CA SER A 120 14.32 -18.10 -1.14
C SER A 120 13.09 -17.49 -0.44
N MET A 121 12.59 -16.36 -0.97
CA MET A 121 11.38 -15.67 -0.48
C MET A 121 10.12 -16.09 -1.24
N LEU A 122 10.24 -16.86 -2.31
CA LEU A 122 9.10 -17.49 -2.96
C LEU A 122 8.61 -18.66 -2.09
N PRO A 123 7.28 -18.89 -1.98
CA PRO A 123 6.76 -20.00 -1.23
C PRO A 123 7.26 -21.32 -1.84
N PRO A 124 7.63 -22.33 -1.02
CA PRO A 124 7.83 -23.68 -1.51
C PRO A 124 6.53 -24.22 -2.13
N ALA A 125 6.65 -25.30 -2.92
CA ALA A 125 5.51 -25.88 -3.63
C ALA A 125 4.28 -26.08 -2.71
N PRO A 126 3.03 -25.91 -3.22
CA PRO A 126 1.80 -25.87 -2.42
C PRO A 126 1.60 -27.07 -1.48
N GLU A 127 2.17 -28.22 -1.82
CA GLU A 127 2.09 -29.46 -1.04
C GLU A 127 2.88 -29.40 0.30
N ALA A 128 3.64 -28.34 0.55
CA ALA A 128 4.58 -28.22 1.67
C ALA A 128 4.23 -27.18 2.75
N MET A 129 3.07 -26.49 2.70
CA MET A 129 2.88 -25.29 3.53
C MET A 129 1.65 -25.28 4.45
N SER A 130 1.93 -25.05 5.74
CA SER A 130 1.19 -24.06 6.54
C SER A 130 2.11 -22.85 6.64
N LEU A 131 1.75 -21.76 5.95
CA LEU A 131 2.43 -20.48 6.10
C LEU A 131 1.76 -19.73 7.24
N THR A 132 2.52 -19.43 8.29
CA THR A 132 2.05 -18.65 9.44
C THR A 132 2.81 -17.33 9.58
N PRO A 133 2.76 -16.43 8.58
CA PRO A 133 3.45 -15.15 8.63
C PRO A 133 2.83 -14.24 9.70
N THR A 134 3.56 -13.21 10.13
CA THR A 134 3.00 -12.20 11.03
C THR A 134 2.14 -11.20 10.26
N ILE A 135 0.94 -10.91 10.76
CA ILE A 135 0.09 -9.80 10.31
C ILE A 135 -0.04 -8.78 11.43
N TYR A 136 0.27 -7.52 11.14
CA TYR A 136 0.26 -6.45 12.13
C TYR A 136 -1.10 -5.78 12.17
N GLY A 137 -1.77 -5.84 13.32
CA GLY A 137 -3.11 -5.27 13.54
C GLY A 137 -3.05 -3.98 14.33
N ARG A 138 -3.87 -2.99 13.97
CA ARG A 138 -4.15 -1.77 14.76
C ARG A 138 -5.59 -1.32 14.58
N ILE A 139 -6.15 -0.71 15.63
CA ILE A 139 -7.48 -0.10 15.57
C ILE A 139 -7.36 1.40 15.75
N TYR A 140 -7.93 2.13 14.81
CA TYR A 140 -8.06 3.57 14.84
C TYR A 140 -9.54 3.93 15.01
N LYS A 141 -9.82 4.93 15.82
CA LYS A 141 -11.12 5.54 15.94
C LYS A 141 -11.10 6.90 15.26
N ASP A 142 -12.04 7.14 14.36
CA ASP A 142 -12.17 8.41 13.62
C ASP A 142 -13.66 8.71 13.38
N SER A 143 -13.97 9.95 13.01
CA SER A 143 -15.33 10.39 12.66
C SER A 143 -15.33 11.04 11.29
N VAL A 144 -16.41 10.90 10.55
CA VAL A 144 -16.59 11.64 9.28
C VAL A 144 -16.89 13.10 9.62
N PRO A 145 -16.17 14.09 9.07
CA PRO A 145 -16.42 15.49 9.39
C PRO A 145 -17.88 15.90 9.25
N GLY A 146 -18.46 16.37 10.36
CA GLY A 146 -19.86 16.78 10.44
C GLY A 146 -20.87 15.64 10.59
N SER A 147 -20.43 14.42 10.94
CA SER A 147 -21.25 13.33 11.45
C SER A 147 -20.92 13.08 12.92
N GLU A 148 -21.93 12.70 13.70
CA GLU A 148 -21.76 12.23 15.09
C GLU A 148 -21.37 10.75 15.15
N GLN A 149 -21.45 10.02 14.03
CA GLN A 149 -21.12 8.60 13.98
C GLN A 149 -19.60 8.41 14.02
N GLU A 150 -19.17 7.68 15.05
CA GLU A 150 -17.78 7.26 15.21
C GLU A 150 -17.57 5.92 14.51
N LEU A 151 -16.42 5.78 13.86
CA LEU A 151 -16.03 4.61 13.10
C LEU A 151 -14.76 4.00 13.70
N LEU A 152 -14.68 2.68 13.70
CA LEU A 152 -13.45 1.94 14.00
C LEU A 152 -12.85 1.41 12.70
N PHE A 153 -11.58 1.68 12.47
CA PHE A 153 -10.81 1.18 11.34
C PHE A 153 -9.82 0.14 11.84
N LEU A 154 -10.13 -1.13 11.61
CA LEU A 154 -9.26 -2.25 11.92
C LEU A 154 -8.29 -2.43 10.76
N LYS A 155 -7.07 -1.89 10.90
CA LYS A 155 -6.01 -1.99 9.90
C LYS A 155 -5.21 -3.27 10.11
N TYR A 156 -5.03 -4.03 9.04
CA TYR A 156 -4.13 -5.17 8.95
C TYR A 156 -3.06 -4.90 7.91
N SER A 157 -1.81 -5.14 8.27
CA SER A 157 -0.66 -4.91 7.39
C SER A 157 0.25 -6.13 7.38
N LEU A 158 0.61 -6.57 6.17
CA LEU A 158 1.61 -7.61 5.94
C LEU A 158 2.93 -6.96 5.53
N VAL A 159 4.03 -7.64 5.82
CA VAL A 159 5.36 -7.18 5.48
C VAL A 159 5.95 -8.10 4.43
N PHE A 160 6.16 -7.58 3.23
CA PHE A 160 6.84 -8.28 2.14
C PHE A 160 8.27 -7.75 2.03
N PRO A 161 9.29 -8.61 1.86
CA PRO A 161 10.68 -8.18 1.79
C PRO A 161 10.97 -7.38 0.52
N LEU A 162 10.20 -7.61 -0.53
CA LEU A 162 10.41 -7.11 -1.88
C LEU A 162 9.04 -6.93 -2.55
N SER A 163 8.97 -5.99 -3.49
CA SER A 163 7.83 -5.84 -4.39
C SER A 163 8.30 -5.54 -5.81
N GLY A 164 7.57 -6.08 -6.77
CA GLY A 164 7.81 -6.00 -8.20
C GLY A 164 6.83 -5.09 -8.92
N LEU A 165 7.01 -4.99 -10.23
CA LEU A 165 6.06 -4.32 -11.12
C LEU A 165 4.81 -5.21 -11.35
N PRO A 166 3.68 -4.62 -11.74
CA PRO A 166 2.48 -5.38 -12.11
C PRO A 166 2.78 -6.49 -13.12
N ALA A 167 2.15 -7.65 -12.94
CA ALA A 167 2.44 -8.86 -13.70
C ALA A 167 2.28 -8.68 -15.22
N GLN A 168 1.31 -7.85 -15.65
CA GLN A 168 1.13 -7.46 -17.04
C GLN A 168 1.45 -5.99 -17.27
N ILE A 169 2.58 -5.73 -17.92
CA ILE A 169 2.97 -4.41 -18.42
C ILE A 169 3.34 -4.52 -19.90
N ALA A 170 3.23 -3.42 -20.65
CA ALA A 170 3.63 -3.39 -22.04
C ALA A 170 5.11 -3.84 -22.23
N THR A 171 5.40 -4.58 -23.29
CA THR A 171 6.72 -5.21 -23.52
C THR A 171 7.88 -4.20 -23.47
N TRP A 172 7.69 -3.02 -24.03
CA TRP A 172 8.71 -1.96 -24.01
C TRP A 172 8.96 -1.44 -22.59
N LYS A 173 7.94 -1.40 -21.72
CA LYS A 173 8.09 -1.03 -20.29
C LYS A 173 8.91 -2.07 -19.56
N ARG A 174 8.62 -3.36 -19.79
CA ARG A 174 9.38 -4.46 -19.21
C ARG A 174 10.85 -4.42 -19.64
N LEU A 175 11.11 -4.09 -20.90
CA LEU A 175 12.48 -3.91 -21.39
C LEU A 175 13.15 -2.70 -20.73
N ALA A 176 12.47 -1.56 -20.65
CA ALA A 176 13.00 -0.37 -19.98
C ALA A 176 13.28 -0.61 -18.49
N ALA A 177 12.36 -1.28 -17.79
CA ALA A 177 12.51 -1.69 -16.39
C ALA A 177 13.76 -2.54 -16.20
N ARG A 178 14.00 -3.53 -17.07
CA ARG A 178 15.21 -4.38 -17.04
C ARG A 178 16.53 -3.63 -17.24
N LEU A 179 16.50 -2.45 -17.89
CA LEU A 179 17.69 -1.62 -18.04
C LEU A 179 18.03 -0.83 -16.77
N VAL A 180 17.05 -0.66 -15.86
CA VAL A 180 17.17 0.18 -14.67
C VAL A 180 16.99 -0.60 -13.35
N GLY A 181 16.67 -1.89 -13.41
CA GLY A 181 16.47 -2.76 -12.25
C GLY A 181 15.91 -4.14 -12.62
N ASP A 182 15.59 -4.93 -11.61
CA ASP A 182 14.81 -6.15 -11.78
C ASP A 182 13.30 -5.81 -11.72
N PRO A 183 12.48 -6.18 -12.72
CA PRO A 183 11.04 -6.00 -12.63
C PRO A 183 10.34 -6.80 -11.53
N LEU A 184 10.95 -7.89 -11.05
CA LEU A 184 10.39 -8.71 -9.97
C LEU A 184 10.80 -8.16 -8.59
N ASP A 185 11.97 -7.56 -8.50
CA ASP A 185 12.47 -6.87 -7.31
C ASP A 185 12.62 -5.38 -7.67
N TRP A 186 11.51 -4.66 -7.73
CA TRP A 186 11.48 -3.25 -8.10
C TRP A 186 11.91 -2.37 -6.92
N HIS A 187 11.33 -2.57 -5.73
CA HIS A 187 11.76 -1.97 -4.47
C HIS A 187 11.90 -2.98 -3.33
N GLN A 188 12.81 -2.68 -2.41
CA GLN A 188 12.96 -3.43 -1.17
C GLN A 188 11.97 -2.93 -0.13
N LEU A 189 11.42 -3.89 0.60
CA LEU A 189 10.38 -3.74 1.60
C LEU A 189 9.09 -3.14 1.03
N ASP A 190 8.00 -3.85 1.30
CA ASP A 190 6.66 -3.45 0.94
C ASP A 190 5.74 -3.72 2.12
N ILE A 191 5.21 -2.62 2.66
CA ILE A 191 4.45 -2.56 3.91
C ILE A 191 3.26 -1.60 3.82
N HIS A 192 2.98 -1.06 2.64
CA HIS A 192 1.90 -0.08 2.46
C HIS A 192 0.59 -0.76 2.05
N GLY A 193 0.67 -1.93 1.41
CA GLY A 193 -0.49 -2.77 1.15
C GLY A 193 -1.24 -3.13 2.44
N SER A 194 -2.43 -2.56 2.64
CA SER A 194 -3.20 -2.70 3.88
C SER A 194 -4.66 -3.05 3.63
N ILE A 195 -5.23 -3.83 4.56
CA ILE A 195 -6.65 -4.18 4.60
C ILE A 195 -7.27 -3.44 5.78
N TYR A 196 -8.41 -2.81 5.57
CA TYR A 196 -9.20 -2.18 6.62
C TYR A 196 -10.58 -2.81 6.67
N VAL A 197 -11.00 -3.26 7.85
CA VAL A 197 -12.40 -3.53 8.15
C VAL A 197 -12.93 -2.33 8.93
N VAL A 198 -13.92 -1.64 8.37
CA VAL A 198 -14.53 -0.44 8.97
C VAL A 198 -15.78 -0.87 9.71
N LEU A 199 -15.83 -0.57 11.01
CA LEU A 199 -16.97 -0.89 11.88
C LEU A 199 -17.64 0.39 12.36
N ASP A 200 -18.93 0.29 12.67
CA ASP A 200 -19.59 1.24 13.55
C ASP A 200 -19.03 1.12 14.97
N ALA A 201 -18.63 2.24 15.60
CA ALA A 201 -17.96 2.18 16.89
C ALA A 201 -18.86 1.80 18.07
N GLU A 202 -20.18 2.00 17.96
CA GLU A 202 -21.13 1.65 19.04
C GLU A 202 -21.54 0.18 18.97
N SER A 203 -21.90 -0.30 17.78
CA SER A 203 -22.42 -1.65 17.56
C SER A 203 -21.36 -2.69 17.20
N HIS A 204 -20.18 -2.25 16.76
CA HIS A 204 -19.13 -3.09 16.17
C HIS A 204 -19.59 -3.88 14.93
N GLU A 205 -20.68 -3.47 14.28
CA GLU A 205 -21.12 -4.06 13.01
C GLU A 205 -20.24 -3.55 11.86
N PRO A 206 -19.80 -4.44 10.94
CA PRO A 206 -19.01 -4.04 9.80
C PRO A 206 -19.83 -3.25 8.78
N LEU A 207 -19.29 -2.12 8.35
CA LEU A 207 -19.89 -1.17 7.42
C LEU A 207 -19.23 -1.17 6.05
N ALA A 208 -17.91 -1.32 6.00
CA ALA A 208 -17.14 -1.25 4.76
C ALA A 208 -15.84 -2.05 4.87
N VAL A 209 -15.29 -2.41 3.71
CA VAL A 209 -13.89 -2.86 3.58
C VAL A 209 -13.14 -1.81 2.78
N MET A 210 -11.94 -1.44 3.22
CA MET A 210 -11.06 -0.61 2.43
C MET A 210 -9.76 -1.34 2.14
N LEU A 211 -9.29 -1.27 0.91
CA LEU A 211 -7.99 -1.81 0.53
C LEU A 211 -7.10 -0.63 0.14
N SER A 212 -5.95 -0.50 0.80
CA SER A 212 -4.91 0.46 0.43
C SER A 212 -3.84 -0.26 -0.35
N GLN A 213 -3.55 0.27 -1.53
CA GLN A 213 -2.45 -0.11 -2.40
C GLN A 213 -1.31 0.90 -2.25
N HIS A 214 -0.16 0.69 -2.91
CA HIS A 214 1.00 1.58 -2.78
C HIS A 214 0.72 3.04 -3.09
N HIS A 215 -0.27 3.28 -3.95
CA HIS A 215 -0.55 4.60 -4.49
C HIS A 215 -2.02 5.01 -4.42
N ASN A 216 -2.94 4.04 -4.29
CA ASN A 216 -4.38 4.31 -4.32
C ASN A 216 -5.11 3.53 -3.22
N GLY A 217 -6.39 3.82 -3.04
CA GLY A 217 -7.29 3.06 -2.19
C GLY A 217 -8.56 2.69 -2.93
N ARG A 218 -9.30 1.73 -2.37
CA ARG A 218 -10.68 1.43 -2.77
C ARG A 218 -11.53 1.15 -1.54
N VAL A 219 -12.75 1.64 -1.55
CA VAL A 219 -13.78 1.33 -0.55
C VAL A 219 -14.80 0.39 -1.19
N PHE A 220 -15.19 -0.64 -0.45
CA PHE A 220 -16.15 -1.65 -0.85
C PHE A 220 -17.25 -1.74 0.20
N TRP A 221 -18.49 -1.72 -0.25
CA TRP A 221 -19.69 -1.82 0.58
C TRP A 221 -20.18 -3.27 0.65
N PRO A 222 -21.15 -3.61 1.51
CA PRO A 222 -21.66 -4.98 1.67
C PRO A 222 -21.93 -5.72 0.35
N ASP A 223 -22.61 -5.04 -0.56
CA ASP A 223 -23.01 -5.61 -1.85
C ASP A 223 -21.84 -5.84 -2.82
N ASP A 224 -20.69 -5.19 -2.59
CA ASP A 224 -19.49 -5.32 -3.43
C ASP A 224 -18.57 -6.47 -3.00
N VAL A 225 -18.75 -7.00 -1.79
CA VAL A 225 -17.83 -7.95 -1.17
C VAL A 225 -18.43 -9.36 -1.16
N PRO A 226 -17.83 -10.33 -1.87
CA PRO A 226 -18.39 -11.68 -1.97
C PRO A 226 -18.53 -12.43 -0.64
N SER A 227 -17.66 -12.13 0.32
CA SER A 227 -17.66 -12.70 1.67
C SER A 227 -17.57 -11.57 2.70
N TRP A 228 -18.73 -11.08 3.15
CA TRP A 228 -18.78 -9.96 4.10
C TRP A 228 -18.10 -10.34 5.42
N PRO A 229 -17.29 -9.45 6.01
CA PRO A 229 -16.68 -9.68 7.33
C PRO A 229 -17.73 -10.10 8.35
N GLY A 230 -17.49 -11.26 8.99
CA GLY A 230 -18.41 -12.01 9.82
C GLY A 230 -17.69 -13.30 10.27
N GLU A 231 -18.37 -14.45 10.28
CA GLU A 231 -17.72 -15.72 10.69
C GLU A 231 -16.58 -16.16 9.76
N ASP A 232 -16.62 -15.78 8.47
CA ASP A 232 -15.65 -16.25 7.47
C ASP A 232 -14.58 -15.20 7.11
N GLY A 233 -14.62 -13.99 7.68
CA GLY A 233 -13.68 -12.90 7.34
C GLY A 233 -13.74 -12.42 5.88
N VAL A 234 -13.14 -11.25 5.61
CA VAL A 234 -13.02 -10.77 4.22
C VAL A 234 -11.92 -11.51 3.48
N GLN A 235 -12.20 -11.99 2.26
CA GLN A 235 -11.22 -12.68 1.42
C GLN A 235 -10.44 -11.69 0.55
N VAL A 236 -9.13 -11.61 0.78
CA VAL A 236 -8.22 -10.69 0.09
C VAL A 236 -7.10 -11.47 -0.58
N GLY A 237 -6.92 -11.26 -1.89
CA GLY A 237 -5.78 -11.76 -2.66
C GLY A 237 -4.71 -10.70 -2.78
N TYR A 238 -3.46 -11.03 -2.46
CA TYR A 238 -2.32 -10.18 -2.78
C TYR A 238 -1.83 -10.49 -4.19
N ALA A 239 -1.76 -9.45 -5.02
CA ALA A 239 -1.34 -9.55 -6.41
C ALA A 239 0.07 -10.13 -6.53
N ALA A 240 0.28 -10.96 -7.57
CA ALA A 240 1.58 -11.54 -7.84
C ALA A 240 2.65 -10.45 -8.09
N PHE A 241 3.75 -10.53 -7.35
CA PHE A 241 4.92 -9.63 -7.38
C PHE A 241 4.69 -8.23 -6.81
N SER A 242 3.62 -7.54 -7.17
CA SER A 242 3.35 -6.17 -6.70
C SER A 242 2.84 -6.12 -5.25
N ASN A 243 2.42 -7.26 -4.71
CA ASN A 243 1.81 -7.43 -3.38
C ASN A 243 0.69 -6.40 -3.08
N GLU A 244 -0.04 -5.98 -4.09
CA GLU A 244 -1.18 -5.10 -3.89
C GLU A 244 -2.38 -5.92 -3.39
N PRO A 245 -3.07 -5.50 -2.32
CA PRO A 245 -4.28 -6.19 -1.87
C PRO A 245 -5.45 -5.91 -2.82
N HIS A 246 -6.21 -6.97 -3.13
CA HIS A 246 -7.42 -6.93 -3.93
C HIS A 246 -8.47 -7.87 -3.36
N LEU A 247 -9.76 -7.56 -3.48
CA LEU A 247 -10.81 -8.53 -3.18
C LEU A 247 -10.70 -9.74 -4.11
N ILE A 248 -10.89 -10.93 -3.54
CA ILE A 248 -11.09 -12.16 -4.32
C ILE A 248 -12.38 -12.01 -5.14
N SER A 249 -12.36 -12.53 -6.36
CA SER A 249 -13.55 -12.55 -7.22
C SER A 249 -14.65 -13.44 -6.61
N SER A 250 -15.91 -13.13 -6.92
CA SER A 250 -17.04 -13.93 -6.46
C SER A 250 -17.04 -15.37 -6.96
N ASP A 251 -16.37 -15.64 -8.09
CA ASP A 251 -16.21 -17.00 -8.64
C ASP A 251 -14.93 -17.70 -8.12
N GLY A 252 -14.16 -17.05 -7.24
CA GLY A 252 -12.92 -17.57 -6.68
C GLY A 252 -11.79 -17.76 -7.70
N ARG A 253 -11.93 -17.20 -8.91
CA ARG A 253 -10.94 -17.34 -10.00
C ARG A 253 -9.96 -16.16 -10.05
N GLN A 254 -8.78 -16.41 -10.59
CA GLN A 254 -7.79 -15.37 -10.85
C GLN A 254 -8.35 -14.32 -11.83
N ARG A 255 -7.94 -13.07 -11.65
CA ARG A 255 -8.34 -11.96 -12.53
C ARG A 255 -7.23 -10.93 -12.70
N TRP A 256 -7.37 -10.13 -13.75
CA TRP A 256 -6.51 -8.97 -13.98
C TRP A 256 -7.15 -7.73 -13.39
N ALA A 257 -6.42 -7.01 -12.54
CA ALA A 257 -6.87 -5.77 -11.93
C ALA A 257 -6.04 -4.59 -12.44
N PRO A 258 -6.64 -3.44 -12.81
CA PRO A 258 -5.87 -2.26 -13.19
C PRO A 258 -4.96 -1.80 -12.05
N ALA A 259 -3.68 -1.59 -12.37
CA ALA A 259 -2.68 -1.11 -11.43
C ALA A 259 -1.95 0.10 -12.03
N ALA A 260 -1.79 1.17 -11.25
CA ALA A 260 -1.20 2.41 -11.73
C ALA A 260 -0.14 2.93 -10.75
N GLY A 261 1.05 3.26 -11.28
CA GLY A 261 2.10 3.94 -10.51
C GLY A 261 1.80 5.41 -10.22
N ASP A 262 0.77 5.98 -10.87
CA ASP A 262 0.28 7.33 -10.61
C ASP A 262 -1.21 7.25 -10.27
N PRO A 263 -1.62 7.61 -9.04
CA PRO A 263 -3.00 7.47 -8.60
C PRO A 263 -3.95 8.50 -9.21
N SER A 264 -3.45 9.54 -9.89
CA SER A 264 -4.29 10.45 -10.68
C SER A 264 -4.96 9.78 -11.89
N GLN A 265 -4.51 8.58 -12.26
CA GLN A 265 -5.07 7.79 -13.36
C GLN A 265 -6.40 7.11 -12.96
N ILE A 266 -7.30 7.85 -12.32
CA ILE A 266 -8.57 7.37 -11.77
C ILE A 266 -9.39 6.61 -12.81
N GLU A 267 -9.52 7.15 -14.03
CA GLU A 267 -10.26 6.48 -15.10
C GLU A 267 -9.74 5.06 -15.38
N PHE A 268 -8.43 4.87 -15.38
CA PHE A 268 -7.85 3.55 -15.64
C PHE A 268 -8.00 2.63 -14.42
N ILE A 269 -7.71 3.12 -13.22
CA ILE A 269 -7.80 2.35 -11.97
C ILE A 269 -9.21 1.80 -11.79
N PHE A 270 -10.23 2.61 -12.10
CA PHE A 270 -11.65 2.26 -11.96
C PHE A 270 -12.28 1.66 -13.23
N GLY A 271 -11.48 1.33 -14.26
CA GLY A 271 -11.97 0.61 -15.43
C GLY A 271 -12.90 1.42 -16.35
N LEU A 272 -12.85 2.75 -16.26
CA LEU A 272 -13.61 3.69 -17.10
C LEU A 272 -12.99 3.88 -18.49
N THR A 273 -11.77 3.36 -18.70
CA THR A 273 -11.06 3.44 -19.97
C THR A 273 -10.21 2.19 -20.22
N ASP A 274 -10.20 1.74 -21.47
CA ASP A 274 -9.29 0.68 -21.95
C ASP A 274 -7.88 1.23 -22.27
N LYS A 275 -7.70 2.56 -22.23
CA LYS A 275 -6.43 3.20 -22.51
C LYS A 275 -5.48 3.00 -21.34
N VAL A 276 -4.53 2.08 -21.48
CA VAL A 276 -3.48 1.82 -20.49
C VAL A 276 -2.48 3.00 -20.41
N PRO A 277 -2.39 3.74 -19.29
CA PRO A 277 -1.43 4.83 -19.13
C PRO A 277 0.03 4.38 -19.18
N LEU A 278 0.95 5.33 -19.32
CA LEU A 278 2.39 5.05 -19.45
C LEU A 278 2.99 4.40 -18.20
N THR A 279 2.48 4.73 -17.02
CA THR A 279 2.96 4.25 -15.70
C THR A 279 2.14 3.09 -15.14
N SER A 280 1.25 2.51 -15.95
CA SER A 280 0.28 1.51 -15.48
C SER A 280 0.44 0.13 -16.11
N GLY A 281 -0.22 -0.85 -15.52
CA GLY A 281 -0.29 -2.23 -15.96
C GLY A 281 -1.50 -2.94 -15.35
N TYR A 282 -1.43 -4.26 -15.28
CA TYR A 282 -2.43 -5.06 -14.59
C TYR A 282 -1.76 -6.01 -13.61
N ASP A 283 -2.31 -6.04 -12.42
CA ASP A 283 -2.01 -7.01 -11.38
C ASP A 283 -2.72 -8.32 -11.68
N LEU A 284 -2.03 -9.44 -11.42
CA LEU A 284 -2.65 -10.76 -11.41
C LEU A 284 -3.11 -11.03 -9.98
N VAL A 285 -4.42 -10.91 -9.75
CA VAL A 285 -5.04 -11.24 -8.46
C VAL A 285 -5.27 -12.74 -8.41
N PRO A 286 -4.67 -13.46 -7.45
CA PRO A 286 -4.84 -14.91 -7.34
C PRO A 286 -6.25 -15.24 -6.86
N GLY A 287 -6.77 -16.41 -7.24
CA GLY A 287 -8.05 -16.93 -6.75
C GLY A 287 -7.89 -18.36 -6.21
N PRO A 288 -8.63 -18.76 -5.15
CA PRO A 288 -8.52 -20.08 -4.54
C PRO A 288 -8.74 -21.23 -5.56
N HIS A 289 -9.55 -21.03 -6.59
CA HIS A 289 -9.79 -22.04 -7.63
C HIS A 289 -8.64 -22.20 -8.63
N ASP A 290 -7.72 -21.23 -8.69
CA ASP A 290 -6.58 -21.22 -9.60
C ASP A 290 -5.24 -21.40 -8.85
N GLY A 291 -5.29 -22.07 -7.68
CA GLY A 291 -4.10 -22.49 -6.94
C GLY A 291 -3.51 -21.44 -6.01
N ALA A 292 -4.28 -20.40 -5.66
CA ALA A 292 -3.89 -19.48 -4.59
C ALA A 292 -3.72 -20.24 -3.27
N VAL A 293 -2.72 -19.84 -2.49
CA VAL A 293 -2.45 -20.39 -1.17
C VAL A 293 -3.03 -19.47 -0.12
N GLU A 294 -3.96 -19.96 0.68
CA GLU A 294 -4.40 -19.27 1.88
C GLU A 294 -3.31 -19.34 2.95
N ILE A 295 -3.01 -18.20 3.57
CA ILE A 295 -2.10 -18.13 4.72
C ILE A 295 -2.91 -18.12 6.03
N ASP A 296 -2.31 -18.64 7.09
CA ASP A 296 -2.88 -18.64 8.45
C ASP A 296 -2.03 -17.70 9.33
N PRO A 297 -2.22 -16.37 9.20
CA PRO A 297 -1.29 -15.42 9.77
C PRO A 297 -1.41 -15.34 11.29
N LYS A 298 -0.26 -15.18 11.96
CA LYS A 298 -0.22 -14.83 13.37
C LYS A 298 -0.46 -13.33 13.53
N LEU A 299 -1.56 -12.95 14.19
CA LEU A 299 -1.81 -11.55 14.56
C LEU A 299 -0.77 -11.05 15.57
N GLU A 300 -0.25 -9.85 15.34
CA GLU A 300 0.64 -9.14 16.26
C GLU A 300 0.23 -7.67 16.41
N LEU A 301 0.17 -7.21 17.65
CA LEU A 301 -0.12 -5.83 18.00
C LEU A 301 1.15 -5.20 18.57
N LEU A 302 1.68 -4.20 17.88
CA LEU A 302 2.85 -3.44 18.31
C LEU A 302 2.40 -2.12 18.95
N PRO A 303 3.15 -1.56 19.93
CA PRO A 303 2.97 -0.20 20.42
C PRO A 303 2.79 0.83 19.30
N HIS A 304 1.97 1.87 19.53
CA HIS A 304 1.71 2.89 18.50
C HIS A 304 2.95 3.69 18.09
N ASP A 305 3.92 3.84 18.98
CA ASP A 305 5.18 4.55 18.76
C ASP A 305 6.27 3.65 18.14
N ASP A 306 5.89 2.47 17.66
CA ASP A 306 6.84 1.53 17.12
C ASP A 306 7.51 2.02 15.82
N PRO A 307 8.82 1.78 15.60
CA PRO A 307 9.52 2.20 14.39
C PRO A 307 8.98 1.60 13.09
N LEU A 308 8.41 0.39 13.09
CA LEU A 308 7.77 -0.17 11.89
C LEU A 308 6.63 0.75 11.40
N TYR A 309 5.98 1.44 12.33
CA TYR A 309 4.85 2.32 12.05
C TYR A 309 5.29 3.75 11.76
N THR A 310 6.19 4.29 12.59
CA THR A 310 6.42 5.73 12.68
C THR A 310 7.77 6.21 12.12
N ALA A 311 8.67 5.30 11.73
CA ALA A 311 9.97 5.67 11.21
C ALA A 311 9.87 6.56 9.95
N ARG A 312 10.63 7.66 9.96
CA ARG A 312 10.83 8.55 8.82
C ARG A 312 12.04 8.15 7.98
N MET A 313 12.95 7.37 8.55
CA MET A 313 14.02 6.71 7.79
C MET A 313 13.45 5.73 6.76
N HIS A 314 14.24 5.42 5.73
CA HIS A 314 13.85 4.42 4.74
C HIS A 314 14.04 3.00 5.30
N LEU A 315 12.96 2.26 5.46
CA LEU A 315 12.99 0.88 5.97
C LEU A 315 13.40 -0.16 4.89
N GLY A 316 13.71 0.30 3.68
CA GLY A 316 14.36 -0.50 2.63
C GLY A 316 15.40 0.31 1.85
N GLU A 317 16.07 -0.34 0.90
CA GLU A 317 17.22 0.25 0.22
C GLU A 317 16.86 1.51 -0.58
N ARG A 318 17.73 2.52 -0.52
CA ARG A 318 17.67 3.67 -1.43
C ARG A 318 18.34 3.31 -2.75
N ARG A 319 17.60 2.72 -3.68
CA ARG A 319 18.16 2.32 -4.97
C ARG A 319 18.41 3.54 -5.86
N THR A 320 19.55 3.51 -6.54
CA THR A 320 19.94 4.52 -7.51
C THR A 320 20.07 3.90 -8.90
N LEU A 321 19.63 4.63 -9.93
CA LEU A 321 19.95 4.33 -11.30
C LEU A 321 21.41 4.73 -11.60
N TRP A 322 22.16 3.77 -12.15
CA TRP A 322 23.59 3.90 -12.46
C TRP A 322 24.48 4.30 -11.28
N GLY A 323 24.03 4.12 -10.04
CA GLY A 323 24.80 4.43 -8.83
C GLY A 323 24.72 5.89 -8.36
N PHE A 324 24.00 6.78 -9.07
CA PHE A 324 23.98 8.22 -8.72
C PHE A 324 22.66 8.94 -8.97
N ILE A 325 21.69 8.35 -9.68
CA ILE A 325 20.37 8.95 -9.88
C ILE A 325 19.38 8.31 -8.90
N PRO A 326 18.92 8.99 -7.83
CA PRO A 326 17.88 8.44 -6.97
C PRO A 326 16.60 8.25 -7.78
N LEU A 327 15.98 7.07 -7.67
CA LEU A 327 14.67 6.81 -8.27
C LEU A 327 13.67 6.69 -7.12
N PHE A 328 12.82 7.69 -6.93
CA PHE A 328 11.89 7.71 -5.79
C PHE A 328 10.98 6.48 -5.73
N PHE A 329 10.59 5.92 -6.89
CA PHE A 329 9.82 4.67 -6.99
C PHE A 329 10.59 3.39 -6.60
N LYS A 330 11.89 3.49 -6.27
CA LYS A 330 12.74 2.35 -5.88
C LYS A 330 13.37 2.52 -4.50
N VAL A 331 12.95 3.54 -3.77
CA VAL A 331 13.41 3.80 -2.41
C VAL A 331 12.50 3.05 -1.45
N GLY A 332 13.09 2.36 -0.48
CA GLY A 332 12.31 1.68 0.55
C GLY A 332 11.39 2.64 1.31
N PRO A 333 10.21 2.16 1.72
CA PRO A 333 9.20 3.00 2.32
C PRO A 333 9.66 3.54 3.68
N PRO A 334 9.17 4.72 4.11
CA PRO A 334 9.08 5.04 5.54
C PRO A 334 8.16 4.05 6.28
N GLY A 335 7.87 4.28 7.56
CA GLY A 335 6.98 3.42 8.34
C GLY A 335 5.56 3.27 7.76
N ILE A 336 4.84 2.24 8.20
CA ILE A 336 3.50 1.83 7.72
C ILE A 336 2.46 2.97 7.77
N ASP A 337 2.62 3.97 8.63
CA ASP A 337 1.66 5.06 8.75
C ASP A 337 1.80 6.13 7.65
N TYR A 338 2.90 6.12 6.89
CA TYR A 338 3.14 7.05 5.78
C TYR A 338 2.70 6.46 4.43
N PHE A 339 1.49 5.91 4.39
CA PHE A 339 0.97 5.12 3.26
C PHE A 339 0.14 5.93 2.25
N THR A 340 -0.12 7.21 2.51
CA THR A 340 -1.02 8.06 1.71
C THR A 340 -0.58 9.53 1.71
N TYR A 341 -1.29 10.38 0.98
CA TYR A 341 -1.11 11.83 1.00
C TYR A 341 -1.26 12.41 2.41
N PRO A 342 -0.46 13.43 2.80
CA PRO A 342 -0.63 14.10 4.09
C PRO A 342 -2.07 14.54 4.37
N GLU A 343 -2.77 15.06 3.35
CA GLU A 343 -4.15 15.52 3.42
C GLU A 343 -5.16 14.40 3.70
N LEU A 344 -4.79 13.14 3.41
CA LEU A 344 -5.61 11.96 3.60
C LEU A 344 -5.13 11.11 4.79
N ARG A 345 -4.33 11.71 5.70
CA ARG A 345 -3.80 11.01 6.88
C ARG A 345 -4.90 10.43 7.77
N ASN A 346 -6.02 11.12 7.92
CA ASN A 346 -7.14 10.64 8.72
C ASN A 346 -7.94 9.60 7.92
N LEU A 347 -8.29 8.48 8.53
CA LEU A 347 -8.85 7.34 7.81
C LEU A 347 -10.25 7.60 7.27
N SER A 348 -11.05 8.47 7.90
CA SER A 348 -12.33 8.88 7.31
C SER A 348 -12.16 9.83 6.12
N ASP A 349 -11.11 10.67 6.07
CA ASP A 349 -10.75 11.45 4.86
C ASP A 349 -10.30 10.49 3.75
N PHE A 350 -9.44 9.52 4.08
CA PHE A 350 -8.99 8.49 3.14
C PHE A 350 -10.14 7.66 2.58
N MET A 351 -11.08 7.26 3.44
CA MET A 351 -12.31 6.55 3.05
C MET A 351 -13.17 7.39 2.11
N ALA A 352 -13.46 8.64 2.48
CA ALA A 352 -14.25 9.54 1.64
C ALA A 352 -13.59 9.77 0.28
N PHE A 353 -12.27 10.01 0.26
CA PHE A 353 -11.51 10.23 -0.97
C PHE A 353 -11.45 9.00 -1.88
N TRP A 354 -11.48 7.78 -1.36
CA TRP A 354 -11.41 6.57 -2.21
C TRP A 354 -12.76 5.89 -2.44
N ASN A 355 -13.85 6.45 -1.92
CA ASN A 355 -15.22 6.03 -2.20
C ASN A 355 -15.69 6.61 -3.55
N ILE A 356 -15.10 6.14 -4.64
CA ILE A 356 -15.37 6.64 -5.99
C ILE A 356 -16.51 5.85 -6.63
N ASP A 357 -17.60 6.55 -6.95
CA ASP A 357 -18.65 6.03 -7.82
C ASP A 357 -18.26 6.25 -9.30
N PRO A 358 -17.98 5.19 -10.07
CA PRO A 358 -17.56 5.31 -11.46
C PRO A 358 -18.65 5.92 -12.37
N THR A 359 -19.90 5.99 -11.91
CA THR A 359 -21.01 6.57 -12.68
C THR A 359 -21.19 8.07 -12.46
N ASP A 360 -20.49 8.65 -11.48
CA ASP A 360 -20.59 10.06 -11.12
C ASP A 360 -19.60 10.92 -11.94
N SER A 361 -20.07 11.43 -13.08
CA SER A 361 -19.26 12.27 -13.96
C SER A 361 -18.81 13.59 -13.32
N GLU A 362 -19.59 14.15 -12.38
CA GLU A 362 -19.25 15.42 -11.73
C GLU A 362 -18.08 15.19 -10.77
N LEU A 363 -18.15 14.14 -9.96
CA LEU A 363 -17.06 13.72 -9.10
C LEU A 363 -15.79 13.43 -9.90
N LEU A 364 -15.87 12.65 -10.99
CA LEU A 364 -14.71 12.34 -11.81
C LEU A 364 -14.06 13.59 -12.42
N SER A 365 -14.85 14.60 -12.78
CA SER A 365 -14.33 15.89 -13.23
C SER A 365 -13.55 16.60 -12.11
N LEU A 366 -14.02 16.55 -10.86
CA LEU A 366 -13.30 17.12 -9.71
C LEU A 366 -11.94 16.43 -9.50
N TYR A 367 -11.86 15.10 -9.58
CA TYR A 367 -10.57 14.40 -9.53
C TYR A 367 -9.64 14.86 -10.65
N SER A 368 -10.14 14.92 -11.89
CA SER A 368 -9.29 15.36 -13.02
C SER A 368 -8.78 16.80 -12.86
N GLU A 369 -9.52 17.68 -12.20
CA GLU A 369 -9.12 19.06 -11.96
C GLU A 369 -8.11 19.20 -10.82
N HIS A 370 -8.32 18.46 -9.73
CA HIS A 370 -7.62 18.66 -8.46
C HIS A 370 -6.59 17.57 -8.11
N HIS A 371 -6.56 16.45 -8.84
CA HIS A 371 -5.61 15.35 -8.63
C HIS A 371 -4.79 15.12 -9.91
N LYS A 372 -3.80 15.97 -10.13
CA LYS A 372 -3.03 15.98 -11.39
C LYS A 372 -1.89 14.98 -11.42
N SER A 373 -1.34 14.64 -10.25
CA SER A 373 -0.26 13.67 -10.10
C SER A 373 -0.07 13.24 -8.65
N MET A 374 0.89 12.34 -8.42
CA MET A 374 1.34 11.96 -7.08
C MET A 374 1.87 13.13 -6.21
N SER A 375 2.32 14.23 -6.81
CA SER A 375 2.85 15.40 -6.08
C SER A 375 1.95 16.62 -6.15
N GLU A 376 0.82 16.53 -6.87
CA GLU A 376 -0.10 17.64 -7.11
C GLU A 376 -1.53 17.16 -6.82
N LEU A 377 -1.89 17.18 -5.53
CA LEU A 377 -3.22 16.93 -5.03
C LEU A 377 -3.72 18.15 -4.25
N ASP A 378 -4.89 18.65 -4.62
CA ASP A 378 -5.70 19.55 -3.79
C ASP A 378 -6.93 18.78 -3.32
N ALA A 379 -6.81 18.10 -2.17
CA ALA A 379 -7.86 17.21 -1.68
C ALA A 379 -9.12 17.95 -1.20
N GLY A 380 -9.02 19.24 -0.87
CA GLY A 380 -10.09 20.00 -0.22
C GLY A 380 -11.42 19.97 -0.97
N PRO A 381 -11.45 20.38 -2.26
CA PRO A 381 -12.68 20.36 -3.06
C PRO A 381 -13.29 18.96 -3.22
N ILE A 382 -12.45 17.92 -3.34
CA ILE A 382 -12.91 16.53 -3.46
C ILE A 382 -13.53 16.05 -2.14
N LEU A 383 -12.83 16.30 -1.02
CA LEU A 383 -13.27 15.89 0.31
C LEU A 383 -14.55 16.59 0.75
N GLU A 384 -14.77 17.86 0.40
CA GLU A 384 -16.00 18.57 0.73
C GLU A 384 -17.24 17.83 0.17
N VAL A 385 -17.19 17.43 -1.10
CA VAL A 385 -18.27 16.67 -1.74
C VAL A 385 -18.35 15.26 -1.17
N GLN A 386 -17.22 14.57 -1.04
CA GLN A 386 -17.20 13.18 -0.60
C GLN A 386 -17.61 12.99 0.86
N HIS A 387 -17.30 13.94 1.76
CA HIS A 387 -17.79 13.90 3.13
C HIS A 387 -19.31 14.03 3.19
N GLN A 388 -19.91 14.91 2.38
CA GLN A 388 -21.38 15.02 2.33
C GLN A 388 -22.02 13.70 1.88
N ARG A 389 -21.45 13.06 0.85
CA ARG A 389 -21.92 11.76 0.35
C ARG A 389 -21.76 10.66 1.40
N LEU A 390 -20.57 10.53 1.97
CA LEU A 390 -20.28 9.49 2.96
C LEU A 390 -21.19 9.62 4.18
N ARG A 391 -21.46 10.85 4.65
CA ARG A 391 -22.41 11.09 5.73
C ARG A 391 -23.81 10.64 5.38
N ALA A 392 -24.32 11.01 4.21
CA ALA A 392 -25.65 10.57 3.77
C ALA A 392 -25.75 9.04 3.72
N MET A 393 -24.72 8.36 3.21
CA MET A 393 -24.68 6.89 3.15
C MET A 393 -24.74 6.25 4.55
N LEU A 394 -24.04 6.83 5.52
CA LEU A 394 -23.99 6.37 6.90
C LEU A 394 -25.30 6.65 7.66
N GLU A 395 -25.87 7.85 7.51
CA GLU A 395 -27.08 8.30 8.21
C GLU A 395 -28.37 7.68 7.67
N ASP A 396 -28.51 7.59 6.34
CA ASP A 396 -29.73 7.10 5.70
C ASP A 396 -29.87 5.56 5.81
N GLY A 397 -28.88 4.88 6.39
CA GLY A 397 -28.87 3.43 6.53
C GLY A 397 -28.87 2.70 5.18
N VAL A 398 -28.44 3.38 4.10
CA VAL A 398 -28.34 2.81 2.75
C VAL A 398 -27.36 1.62 2.71
N VAL A 399 -26.50 1.50 3.73
CA VAL A 399 -25.47 0.46 3.90
C VAL A 399 -25.96 -0.73 4.76
N ARG A 400 -27.26 -0.86 5.07
CA ARG A 400 -27.79 -1.95 5.92
C ARG A 400 -28.37 -3.14 5.16
#